data_AF-A0A6M5F4N1-F1
#
_entry.id   AF-A0A6M5F4N1-F1
#
_cell.length_a   1.000
_cell.length_b   1.000
_cell.length_c   1.000
_cell.angle_alpha   90.00
_cell.angle_beta   90.00
_cell.angle_gamma   90.00
#
_symmetry.space_group_name_H-M   'P 1'
#
loop_
_entity.id
_entity.type
_entity.pdbx_description
1 polymer ?
#
loop_
_entity_poly.entity_id
_entity_poly.type
_entity_poly.pdbx_seq_one_letter_code
_entity_poly.pdbx_strand_id
1 'polypeptide(L)'
;MKEQFDSESPLRPLPYGLLKRMGDVAISPLRLLAAGGRAYDINHSSPWSCHEVDPDAVDPKKVLILPGAKGQKPGPLFQAPVAGGWDEYGVLRPRFEGSGDELDKLLFYIGWVSVAGKAELNDRPIKGAVRVLRGPDPTAFFAVNGLGQQLRLKCIGAGRLGPNGLNRYVASWAQLY
;
A
#
# COMPACT_ATOMS: atom_id res chain seq x y z
N MET A 1 24.31 -25.31 23.86
CA MET A 1 23.46 -24.77 22.77
C MET A 1 23.32 -23.27 22.99
N LYS A 2 23.42 -22.45 21.95
CA LYS A 2 22.90 -21.07 21.94
C LYS A 2 21.60 -21.10 21.15
N GLU A 3 20.59 -20.37 21.63
CA GLU A 3 19.22 -20.49 21.12
C GLU A 3 19.07 -19.87 19.73
N GLN A 4 18.40 -20.58 18.82
CA GLN A 4 17.98 -20.07 17.51
C GLN A 4 16.65 -19.31 17.66
N PHE A 5 16.65 -18.26 18.48
CA PHE A 5 15.51 -17.36 18.70
C PHE A 5 15.96 -15.91 18.56
N ASP A 6 16.12 -15.47 17.30
CA ASP A 6 15.93 -14.08 16.84
C ASP A 6 16.14 -14.00 15.30
N SER A 7 15.54 -14.93 14.56
CA SER A 7 15.33 -14.72 13.12
C SER A 7 14.09 -13.82 12.97
N GLU A 8 14.30 -12.51 13.06
CA GLU A 8 13.26 -11.55 12.67
C GLU A 8 12.84 -11.85 11.22
N SER A 9 11.53 -11.86 10.97
CA SER A 9 11.04 -12.09 9.60
C SER A 9 11.57 -10.98 8.68
N PRO A 10 12.13 -11.29 7.50
CA PRO A 10 12.67 -10.28 6.58
C PRO A 10 11.61 -9.30 6.04
N LEU A 11 10.32 -9.58 6.26
CA LEU A 11 9.21 -8.68 5.97
C LEU A 11 8.52 -8.15 7.24
N ARG A 12 9.21 -8.12 8.40
CA ARG A 12 8.66 -7.61 9.67
C ARG A 12 8.40 -6.10 9.57
N PRO A 13 7.15 -5.61 9.75
CA PRO A 13 6.86 -4.17 9.68
C PRO A 13 7.58 -3.38 10.78
N LEU A 14 8.10 -2.19 10.47
CA LEU A 14 8.77 -1.36 11.47
C LEU A 14 7.74 -0.60 12.34
N PRO A 15 8.10 -0.23 13.58
CA PRO A 15 7.20 0.51 14.45
C PRO A 15 6.78 1.87 13.86
N TYR A 16 5.48 2.03 13.57
CA TYR A 16 4.89 3.31 13.16
C TYR A 16 4.71 4.25 14.37
N GLY A 17 5.85 4.73 14.88
CA GLY A 17 5.98 5.56 16.08
C GLY A 17 5.58 7.02 15.88
N LEU A 18 5.71 7.81 16.96
CA LEU A 18 5.25 9.20 17.06
C LEU A 18 5.82 10.10 15.95
N LEU A 19 7.11 10.00 15.64
CA LEU A 19 7.75 10.83 14.61
C LEU A 19 7.16 10.59 13.21
N LYS A 20 6.94 9.32 12.82
CA LYS A 20 6.32 8.96 11.53
C LYS A 20 4.89 9.53 11.44
N ARG A 21 4.12 9.44 12.52
CA ARG A 21 2.76 10.02 12.63
C ARG A 21 2.78 11.55 12.50
N MET A 22 3.70 12.23 13.17
CA MET A 22 3.83 13.69 13.08
C MET A 22 4.20 14.16 11.67
N GLY A 23 5.12 13.45 11.00
CA GLY A 23 5.47 13.70 9.59
C GLY A 23 4.26 13.56 8.66
N ASP A 24 3.47 12.49 8.81
CA ASP A 24 2.24 12.27 8.03
C ASP A 24 1.17 13.34 8.28
N VAL A 25 1.02 13.82 9.52
CA VAL A 25 0.13 14.94 9.84
C VAL A 25 0.61 16.25 9.19
N ALA A 26 1.90 16.56 9.28
CA ALA A 26 2.47 17.81 8.76
C ALA A 26 2.32 17.96 7.23
N ILE A 27 2.42 16.86 6.47
CA ILE A 27 2.24 16.85 5.00
C ILE A 27 0.77 16.71 4.57
N SER A 28 -0.17 16.43 5.48
CA SER A 28 -1.59 16.23 5.15
C SER A 28 -2.28 17.43 4.46
N PRO A 29 -1.99 18.70 4.83
CA PRO A 29 -2.52 19.85 4.08
C PRO A 29 -2.04 19.92 2.63
N LEU A 30 -0.76 19.58 2.37
CA LEU A 30 -0.20 19.55 1.01
C LEU A 30 -0.86 18.45 0.15
N ARG A 31 -1.14 17.28 0.75
CA ARG A 31 -1.89 16.20 0.11
C ARG A 31 -3.32 16.62 -0.24
N LEU A 32 -4.00 17.32 0.66
CA LEU A 32 -5.36 17.84 0.42
C LEU A 32 -5.39 18.88 -0.70
N LEU A 33 -4.36 19.73 -0.80
CA LEU A 33 -4.19 20.68 -1.90
C LEU A 33 -3.93 19.97 -3.24
N ALA A 34 -3.02 18.99 -3.28
CA ALA A 34 -2.77 18.19 -4.48
C ALA A 34 -4.02 17.42 -4.95
N ALA A 35 -4.83 16.93 -4.02
CA ALA A 35 -6.13 16.32 -4.28
C ALA A 35 -7.23 17.29 -4.77
N GLY A 36 -6.94 18.60 -4.87
CA GLY A 36 -7.88 19.63 -5.30
C GLY A 36 -8.95 19.92 -4.24
N GLY A 37 -8.57 19.96 -2.97
CA GLY A 37 -9.46 20.20 -1.83
C GLY A 37 -10.35 19.02 -1.45
N ARG A 38 -10.20 17.86 -2.10
CA ARG A 38 -10.96 16.65 -1.82
C ARG A 38 -10.19 15.71 -0.90
N ALA A 39 -10.82 15.27 0.18
CA ALA A 39 -10.29 14.19 1.01
C ALA A 39 -10.48 12.84 0.29
N TYR A 40 -9.53 12.47 -0.57
CA TYR A 40 -9.42 11.10 -1.07
C TYR A 40 -8.76 10.23 0.01
N ASP A 41 -9.45 9.17 0.43
CA ASP A 41 -8.96 8.24 1.47
C ASP A 41 -8.06 7.18 0.82
N ILE A 42 -6.75 7.46 0.86
CA ILE A 42 -5.64 6.69 0.27
C ILE A 42 -4.49 6.74 1.28
N ASN A 43 -3.69 5.67 1.45
CA ASN A 43 -2.37 5.87 2.08
C ASN A 43 -1.62 6.77 1.13
N HIS A 44 -0.72 7.53 1.71
CA HIS A 44 0.42 8.01 0.97
C HIS A 44 1.61 7.16 1.41
N SER A 45 2.22 6.44 0.47
CA SER A 45 3.57 5.90 0.65
C SER A 45 4.53 7.09 0.65
N SER A 46 4.63 7.75 1.80
CA SER A 46 5.70 8.71 2.01
C SER A 46 7.00 7.96 2.34
N PRO A 47 8.17 8.54 2.03
CA PRO A 47 9.46 8.04 2.51
C PRO A 47 9.55 7.92 4.05
N TRP A 48 8.63 8.54 4.79
CA TRP A 48 8.54 8.48 6.25
C TRP A 48 7.67 7.32 6.77
N SER A 49 6.84 6.73 5.90
CA SER A 49 5.84 5.70 6.23
C SER A 49 6.09 4.34 5.58
N CYS A 50 7.11 4.25 4.72
CA CYS A 50 7.59 3.01 4.12
C CYS A 50 9.02 2.73 4.59
N HIS A 51 9.44 1.48 4.48
CA HIS A 51 10.85 1.09 4.43
C HIS A 51 11.09 0.14 3.26
N GLU A 52 12.33 0.08 2.81
CA GLU A 52 12.77 -0.88 1.78
C GLU A 52 12.91 -2.27 2.41
N VAL A 53 12.50 -3.31 1.67
CA VAL A 53 12.61 -4.72 2.09
C VAL A 53 13.30 -5.54 1.02
N ASP A 54 13.82 -6.70 1.41
CA ASP A 54 14.39 -7.67 0.48
C ASP A 54 13.30 -8.19 -0.50
N PRO A 55 13.45 -7.99 -1.83
CA PRO A 55 12.49 -8.51 -2.81
C PRO A 55 12.48 -10.03 -2.88
N ASP A 56 13.60 -10.71 -2.62
CA ASP A 56 13.70 -12.18 -2.68
C ASP A 56 13.00 -12.84 -1.47
N ALA A 57 12.73 -12.08 -0.40
CA ALA A 57 11.91 -12.52 0.73
C ALA A 57 10.40 -12.54 0.42
N VAL A 58 9.95 -11.97 -0.71
CA VAL A 58 8.52 -11.90 -1.08
C VAL A 58 8.11 -13.15 -1.86
N ASP A 59 7.26 -14.01 -1.27
CA ASP A 59 6.71 -15.20 -1.92
C ASP A 59 5.83 -14.81 -3.14
N PRO A 60 6.26 -15.10 -4.38
CA PRO A 60 5.55 -14.69 -5.59
C PRO A 60 4.20 -15.42 -5.74
N LYS A 61 3.97 -16.54 -5.01
CA LYS A 61 2.70 -17.29 -5.04
C LYS A 61 1.61 -16.67 -4.15
N LYS A 62 1.93 -15.59 -3.44
CA LYS A 62 1.00 -14.82 -2.59
C LYS A 62 0.83 -13.36 -3.02
N VAL A 63 1.72 -12.88 -3.89
CA VAL A 63 1.62 -11.59 -4.58
C VAL A 63 0.33 -11.49 -5.39
N LEU A 64 -0.24 -10.28 -5.43
CA LEU A 64 -1.31 -9.91 -6.35
C LEU A 64 -0.77 -8.84 -7.31
N ILE A 65 -0.59 -9.22 -8.58
CA ILE A 65 -0.23 -8.27 -9.64
C ILE A 65 -1.49 -7.51 -10.06
N LEU A 66 -1.42 -6.18 -10.05
CA LEU A 66 -2.40 -5.34 -10.77
C LEU A 66 -1.81 -4.88 -12.11
N PRO A 67 -2.61 -4.85 -13.19
CA PRO A 67 -2.17 -4.30 -14.46
C PRO A 67 -2.06 -2.77 -14.39
N GLY A 68 -1.11 -2.20 -15.13
CA GLY A 68 -0.96 -0.75 -15.25
C GLY A 68 -2.19 -0.05 -15.86
N ALA A 69 -2.30 1.26 -15.63
CA ALA A 69 -3.39 2.13 -16.05
C ALA A 69 -2.99 2.99 -17.26
N LYS A 70 -3.61 2.74 -18.41
CA LYS A 70 -3.28 3.42 -19.67
C LYS A 70 -3.61 4.92 -19.60
N GLY A 71 -2.68 5.74 -20.08
CA GLY A 71 -2.86 7.19 -20.21
C GLY A 71 -2.44 8.02 -19.00
N GLN A 72 -2.15 7.39 -17.85
CA GLN A 72 -1.51 8.07 -16.73
C GLN A 72 -0.06 8.44 -17.09
N LYS A 73 0.38 9.63 -16.67
CA LYS A 73 1.72 10.13 -16.94
C LYS A 73 2.60 10.06 -15.68
N PRO A 74 3.86 9.61 -15.78
CA PRO A 74 4.87 9.90 -14.75
C PRO A 74 5.25 11.39 -14.79
N GLY A 75 5.62 11.94 -13.64
CA GLY A 75 6.00 13.35 -13.47
C GLY A 75 5.56 13.90 -12.11
N PRO A 76 6.09 15.04 -11.63
CA PRO A 76 5.89 15.50 -10.25
C PRO A 76 4.44 15.78 -9.85
N LEU A 77 3.53 15.98 -10.82
CA LEU A 77 2.09 16.11 -10.59
C LEU A 77 1.35 14.78 -10.42
N PHE A 78 2.03 13.63 -10.36
CA PHE A 78 1.41 12.31 -10.15
C PHE A 78 0.53 12.25 -8.89
N GLN A 79 0.87 13.04 -7.87
CA GLN A 79 0.12 13.16 -6.61
C GLN A 79 -1.18 13.99 -6.72
N ALA A 80 -1.45 14.60 -7.89
CA ALA A 80 -2.60 15.46 -8.14
C ALA A 80 -3.51 14.85 -9.23
N PRO A 81 -4.49 14.00 -8.87
CA PRO A 81 -5.46 13.43 -9.83
C PRO A 81 -6.21 14.50 -10.64
N VAL A 82 -6.40 15.68 -10.06
CA VAL A 82 -7.07 16.83 -10.71
C VAL A 82 -6.19 17.50 -11.78
N ALA A 83 -4.87 17.26 -11.77
CA ALA A 83 -3.90 17.81 -12.73
C ALA A 83 -3.37 16.75 -13.72
N GLY A 84 -4.07 15.63 -13.89
CA GLY A 84 -3.64 14.52 -14.76
C GLY A 84 -2.62 13.57 -14.11
N GLY A 85 -2.53 13.58 -12.78
CA GLY A 85 -1.84 12.55 -11.99
C GLY A 85 -2.61 11.22 -11.95
N TRP A 86 -2.20 10.32 -11.05
CA TRP A 86 -2.74 8.95 -11.02
C TRP A 86 -4.14 8.92 -10.40
N ASP A 87 -5.11 8.38 -11.14
CA ASP A 87 -6.53 8.40 -10.77
C ASP A 87 -7.16 6.99 -10.62
N GLU A 88 -6.66 5.98 -11.34
CA GLU A 88 -7.16 4.60 -11.26
C GLU A 88 -6.60 3.84 -10.05
N TYR A 89 -7.47 3.10 -9.37
CA TYR A 89 -7.11 2.26 -8.22
C TYR A 89 -7.67 0.84 -8.32
N GLY A 90 -6.99 -0.12 -7.70
CA GLY A 90 -7.52 -1.45 -7.40
C GLY A 90 -7.73 -1.63 -5.90
N VAL A 91 -8.92 -2.05 -5.47
CA VAL A 91 -9.25 -2.35 -4.07
C VAL A 91 -8.76 -3.76 -3.74
N LEU A 92 -7.81 -3.92 -2.81
CA LEU A 92 -7.33 -5.22 -2.37
C LEU A 92 -7.83 -5.53 -0.95
N ARG A 93 -7.84 -6.82 -0.58
CA ARG A 93 -8.07 -7.30 0.79
C ARG A 93 -7.29 -8.61 0.98
N PRO A 94 -6.71 -8.88 2.15
CA PRO A 94 -6.15 -10.20 2.44
C PRO A 94 -7.18 -11.34 2.29
N ARG A 95 -6.72 -12.49 1.82
CA ARG A 95 -7.45 -13.76 1.83
C ARG A 95 -6.87 -14.61 2.94
N PHE A 96 -7.59 -14.68 4.05
CA PHE A 96 -7.34 -15.66 5.10
C PHE A 96 -8.08 -16.97 4.79
N GLU A 97 -7.51 -18.09 5.20
CA GLU A 97 -8.10 -19.43 5.07
C GLU A 97 -8.60 -19.84 6.46
N GLY A 98 -9.82 -19.43 6.78
CA GLY A 98 -10.47 -19.58 8.09
C GLY A 98 -11.89 -18.99 8.07
N SER A 99 -12.72 -19.32 9.08
CA SER A 99 -14.16 -19.01 9.09
C SER A 99 -14.51 -17.63 9.66
N GLY A 100 -15.27 -16.85 8.89
CA GLY A 100 -16.11 -15.76 9.40
C GLY A 100 -15.37 -14.51 9.91
N ASP A 101 -15.30 -14.38 11.23
CA ASP A 101 -15.60 -13.09 11.89
C ASP A 101 -14.40 -12.32 12.45
N GLU A 102 -13.18 -12.74 12.11
CA GLU A 102 -11.93 -12.06 12.50
C GLU A 102 -11.23 -11.35 11.33
N LEU A 103 -11.65 -11.65 10.10
CA LEU A 103 -11.14 -11.09 8.84
C LEU A 103 -11.12 -9.56 8.80
N ASP A 104 -12.16 -8.89 9.33
CA ASP A 104 -12.25 -7.43 9.41
C ASP A 104 -11.66 -6.84 10.71
N LYS A 105 -11.10 -7.67 11.60
CA LYS A 105 -10.42 -7.25 12.83
C LYS A 105 -8.89 -7.26 12.71
N LEU A 106 -8.35 -8.21 11.94
CA LEU A 106 -6.91 -8.40 11.76
C LEU A 106 -6.25 -7.20 11.06
N LEU A 107 -5.16 -6.72 11.65
CA LEU A 107 -4.30 -5.70 11.06
C LEU A 107 -3.30 -6.34 10.11
N PHE A 108 -3.13 -5.74 8.94
CA PHE A 108 -2.11 -6.10 7.96
C PHE A 108 -1.36 -4.88 7.47
N TYR A 109 -0.21 -5.10 6.87
CA TYR A 109 0.65 -4.09 6.28
C TYR A 109 0.76 -4.41 4.79
N ILE A 110 0.83 -3.39 3.94
CA ILE A 110 0.87 -3.54 2.48
C ILE A 110 2.23 -3.11 1.95
N GLY A 111 2.78 -3.92 1.06
CA GLY A 111 3.98 -3.60 0.32
C GLY A 111 3.79 -3.79 -1.18
N TRP A 112 4.76 -3.32 -1.94
CA TRP A 112 4.78 -3.41 -3.39
C TRP A 112 6.20 -3.73 -3.87
N VAL A 113 6.29 -4.47 -4.99
CA VAL A 113 7.54 -4.76 -5.70
C VAL A 113 7.44 -4.11 -7.08
N SER A 114 8.49 -3.37 -7.44
CA SER A 114 8.64 -2.58 -8.66
C SER A 114 9.03 -3.46 -9.85
N VAL A 115 8.78 -2.98 -11.07
CA VAL A 115 9.32 -3.66 -12.28
C VAL A 115 10.85 -3.57 -12.39
N ALA A 116 11.47 -2.67 -11.61
CA ALA A 116 12.92 -2.54 -11.45
C ALA A 116 13.49 -3.34 -10.25
N GLY A 117 12.69 -4.19 -9.61
CA GLY A 117 13.12 -5.08 -8.52
C GLY A 117 13.13 -4.46 -7.11
N LYS A 118 12.93 -3.14 -6.98
CA LYS A 118 12.83 -2.49 -5.66
C LYS A 118 11.56 -2.94 -4.94
N ALA A 119 11.65 -3.26 -3.64
CA ALA A 119 10.49 -3.58 -2.82
C ALA A 119 10.37 -2.65 -1.60
N GLU A 120 9.16 -2.17 -1.31
CA GLU A 120 8.86 -1.38 -0.11
C GLU A 120 7.67 -1.94 0.66
N LEU A 121 7.73 -1.87 1.99
CA LEU A 121 6.64 -2.21 2.91
C LEU A 121 6.20 -0.94 3.67
N ASN A 122 4.88 -0.69 3.70
CA ASN A 122 4.31 0.43 4.43
C ASN A 122 4.06 0.06 5.91
N ASP A 123 4.61 0.86 6.82
CA ASP A 123 4.58 0.63 8.26
C ASP A 123 3.22 0.95 8.90
N ARG A 124 2.30 1.59 8.19
CA ARG A 124 1.00 1.96 8.75
C ARG A 124 0.07 0.74 8.71
N PRO A 125 -0.38 0.21 9.87
CA PRO A 125 -1.28 -0.94 9.89
C PRO A 125 -2.65 -0.58 9.31
N ILE A 126 -3.19 -1.49 8.51
CA ILE A 126 -4.43 -1.37 7.74
C ILE A 126 -5.45 -2.37 8.30
N LYS A 127 -6.71 -1.96 8.38
CA LYS A 127 -7.83 -2.79 8.81
C LYS A 127 -8.80 -3.01 7.65
N GLY A 128 -9.19 -4.27 7.38
CA GLY A 128 -10.18 -4.60 6.36
C GLY A 128 -9.64 -4.52 4.93
N ALA A 129 -9.91 -3.42 4.21
CA ALA A 129 -9.58 -3.28 2.79
C ALA A 129 -8.52 -2.20 2.52
N VAL A 130 -7.77 -2.39 1.44
CA VAL A 130 -6.79 -1.46 0.87
C VAL A 130 -7.22 -1.07 -0.57
N ARG A 131 -6.66 -0.01 -1.15
CA ARG A 131 -6.82 0.48 -2.53
C ARG A 131 -5.43 1.00 -2.82
N VAL A 132 -4.93 0.60 -3.96
CA VAL A 132 -3.60 0.94 -4.40
C VAL A 132 -3.75 1.70 -5.70
N LEU A 133 -3.14 2.89 -5.80
CA LEU A 133 -3.10 3.60 -7.08
C LEU A 133 -2.26 2.78 -8.06
N ARG A 134 -2.82 2.59 -9.26
CA ARG A 134 -2.23 1.81 -10.34
C ARG A 134 -1.54 2.78 -11.30
N GLY A 135 -0.21 2.79 -11.31
CA GLY A 135 0.59 3.56 -12.26
C GLY A 135 0.50 3.04 -13.69
N PRO A 136 1.28 3.59 -14.64
CA PRO A 136 1.26 3.17 -16.04
C PRO A 136 1.71 1.71 -16.24
N ASP A 137 2.61 1.23 -15.39
CA ASP A 137 3.19 -0.12 -15.42
C ASP A 137 2.48 -1.09 -14.47
N PRO A 138 2.55 -2.42 -14.70
CA PRO A 138 2.06 -3.41 -13.75
C PRO A 138 2.81 -3.33 -12.41
N THR A 139 2.14 -3.62 -11.30
CA THR A 139 2.78 -3.68 -9.99
C THR A 139 2.38 -4.94 -9.24
N ALA A 140 3.37 -5.61 -8.65
CA ALA A 140 3.19 -6.69 -7.69
C ALA A 140 2.91 -6.12 -6.29
N PHE A 141 1.74 -6.41 -5.71
CA PHE A 141 1.43 -6.06 -4.32
C PHE A 141 1.49 -7.29 -3.41
N PHE A 142 2.00 -7.13 -2.20
CA PHE A 142 2.03 -8.16 -1.16
C PHE A 142 1.52 -7.60 0.16
N ALA A 143 1.01 -8.45 1.05
CA ALA A 143 0.58 -8.06 2.39
C ALA A 143 1.20 -8.97 3.44
N VAL A 144 1.48 -8.44 4.63
CA VAL A 144 2.00 -9.19 5.78
C VAL A 144 1.19 -8.89 7.04
N ASN A 145 1.21 -9.81 8.01
CA ASN A 145 0.74 -9.52 9.36
C ASN A 145 1.85 -8.87 10.22
N GLY A 146 1.57 -8.55 11.48
CA GLY A 146 2.55 -7.97 12.41
C GLY A 146 3.74 -8.86 12.80
N LEU A 147 3.78 -10.11 12.31
CA LEU A 147 4.90 -11.04 12.47
C LEU A 147 5.75 -11.16 11.18
N GLY A 148 5.44 -10.35 10.14
CA GLY A 148 6.07 -10.43 8.82
C GLY A 148 5.59 -11.60 7.94
N GLN A 149 4.62 -12.39 8.41
CA GLN A 149 4.12 -13.53 7.64
C GLN A 149 3.27 -13.04 6.46
N GLN A 150 3.70 -13.36 5.24
CA GLN A 150 3.00 -12.94 4.03
C GLN A 150 1.67 -13.65 3.83
N LEU A 151 0.64 -12.84 3.61
CA LEU A 151 -0.75 -13.16 3.37
C LEU A 151 -1.04 -13.16 1.86
N ARG A 152 -1.95 -14.03 1.40
CA ARG A 152 -2.50 -13.94 0.04
C ARG A 152 -3.36 -12.68 -0.08
N LEU A 153 -3.25 -11.95 -1.19
CA LEU A 153 -4.16 -10.84 -1.52
C LEU A 153 -5.24 -11.26 -2.52
N LYS A 154 -6.40 -10.59 -2.49
CA LYS A 154 -7.41 -10.61 -3.55
C LYS A 154 -7.82 -9.19 -3.92
N CYS A 155 -8.05 -8.94 -5.20
CA CYS A 155 -8.74 -7.74 -5.66
C CYS A 155 -10.25 -7.92 -5.38
N ILE A 156 -10.90 -6.92 -4.78
CA ILE A 156 -12.34 -6.93 -4.43
C ILE A 156 -13.12 -5.81 -5.12
N GLY A 157 -12.47 -5.05 -6.00
CA GLY A 157 -13.06 -3.96 -6.77
C GLY A 157 -11.99 -3.09 -7.43
N ALA A 158 -12.39 -2.21 -8.32
CA ALA A 158 -11.53 -1.20 -8.92
C ALA A 158 -12.33 0.09 -9.14
N GLY A 159 -11.66 1.19 -9.46
CA GLY A 159 -12.34 2.45 -9.74
C GLY A 159 -11.37 3.56 -10.11
N ARG A 160 -11.92 4.78 -10.14
CA ARG A 160 -11.21 6.01 -10.50
C ARG A 160 -11.56 7.11 -9.50
N LEU A 161 -10.58 7.90 -9.08
CA LEU A 161 -10.77 9.07 -8.24
C LEU A 161 -11.53 10.16 -9.02
N GLY A 162 -12.56 10.73 -8.42
CA GLY A 162 -13.40 11.73 -9.09
C GLY A 162 -14.69 12.05 -8.34
N PRO A 163 -15.59 12.86 -8.93
CA PRO A 163 -16.82 13.34 -8.27
C PRO A 163 -17.75 12.23 -7.76
N ASN A 164 -17.72 11.05 -8.39
CA ASN A 164 -18.64 9.94 -8.12
C ASN A 164 -17.98 8.79 -7.33
N GLY A 165 -16.79 9.00 -6.76
CA GLY A 165 -16.03 7.97 -6.04
C GLY A 165 -16.52 7.77 -4.61
N LEU A 166 -16.83 6.52 -4.23
CA LEU A 166 -17.13 6.16 -2.83
C LEU A 166 -15.89 6.27 -1.95
N ASN A 167 -16.00 6.94 -0.80
CA ASN A 167 -14.91 7.13 0.16
C ASN A 167 -15.19 6.42 1.50
N ARG A 168 -14.32 5.48 1.91
CA ARG A 168 -14.21 5.03 3.31
C ARG A 168 -13.00 4.11 3.54
N TYR A 169 -12.14 4.51 4.48
CA TYR A 169 -10.81 3.94 4.75
C TYR A 169 -9.90 4.07 3.52
N VAL A 170 -8.69 3.47 3.60
CA VAL A 170 -7.96 2.83 2.49
C VAL A 170 -6.52 3.39 2.16
N ALA A 171 -5.62 2.61 1.51
CA ALA A 171 -4.20 2.51 1.95
C ALA A 171 -2.99 2.06 1.00
N SER A 172 -2.77 2.42 -0.30
CA SER A 172 -1.38 2.40 -0.92
C SER A 172 -1.12 3.16 -2.27
N TRP A 173 0.17 3.30 -2.65
CA TRP A 173 0.69 3.60 -4.02
C TRP A 173 1.73 2.55 -4.46
N ALA A 174 2.39 2.78 -5.59
CA ALA A 174 3.54 2.03 -6.14
C ALA A 174 4.54 2.94 -6.89
N GLN A 175 5.79 2.50 -6.96
CA GLN A 175 6.89 2.91 -7.86
C GLN A 175 7.15 4.41 -8.13
N LEU A 176 8.14 4.94 -7.40
CA LEU A 176 9.08 5.93 -7.94
C LEU A 176 10.41 5.23 -8.18
N TYR A 177 10.82 5.18 -9.46
CA TYR A 177 12.01 4.54 -10.01
C TYR A 177 11.98 3.00 -9.93
#